data_AF-A0A2N1U2Z5-F1
#
_entry.id   AF-A0A2N1U2Z5-F1
#
_cell.length_a   1.000
_cell.length_b   1.000
_cell.length_c   1.000
_cell.angle_alpha   90.00
_cell.angle_beta   90.00
_cell.angle_gamma   90.00
#
_symmetry.space_group_name_H-M   'P 1'
#
loop_
_entity.id
_entity.type
_entity.pdbx_description
1 polymer ?
#
loop_
_entity_poly.entity_id
_entity_poly.type
_entity_poly.pdbx_seq_one_letter_code
_entity_poly.pdbx_strand_id
1 'polypeptide(L)'
;MLFIKRTLPLIITFITGIIMIVAFFSGPALPSVKALEDTFPKWIQVIMSFTMLLGAFSLLRLNLNKISRKVEGWGYSLTLVIGFVTMATLGFMSGSWPMFERNINVGDKYYLLAENSLSDRAVTVSASSTDEEGNLVVDVIADPVAGQEATEKLVERAPAYRLKTPFMAWVNSFQQVLFQGVFKAAQATMFSLLAFFVASASFRAFRVKSKEAGLLMGAAFIVMLGNVPIGNLVSRLLSYIPFIGPSLDIALIKEWILAYPSSAAQSAILVGAMLGYISASMKIIFGVERSHLGGEG
;
A
#
# COMPACT_ATOMS: atom_id res chain seq x y z
N MET A 1 40.98 -9.54 -3.14
CA MET A 1 41.22 -8.41 -2.20
C MET A 1 39.95 -8.13 -1.42
N LEU A 2 39.92 -8.50 -0.14
CA LEU A 2 38.75 -8.34 0.74
C LEU A 2 38.30 -6.86 0.85
N PHE A 3 39.26 -5.94 0.80
CA PHE A 3 39.06 -4.50 0.92
C PHE A 3 38.11 -3.92 -0.15
N ILE A 4 38.32 -4.25 -1.42
CA ILE A 4 37.52 -3.71 -2.54
C ILE A 4 36.09 -4.24 -2.54
N LYS A 5 35.87 -5.49 -2.13
CA LYS A 5 34.54 -6.13 -2.16
C LYS A 5 33.71 -5.88 -0.90
N ARG A 6 34.34 -5.55 0.23
CA ARG A 6 33.64 -5.40 1.53
C ARG A 6 33.80 -4.02 2.16
N THR A 7 35.02 -3.52 2.26
CA THR A 7 35.31 -2.27 2.99
C THR A 7 34.87 -1.04 2.21
N LEU A 8 35.06 -1.05 0.88
CA LEU A 8 34.73 0.09 0.03
C LEU A 8 33.20 0.37 -0.01
N PRO A 9 32.31 -0.62 -0.20
CA PRO A 9 30.86 -0.38 -0.09
C PRO A 9 30.43 0.14 1.29
N LEU A 10 31.00 -0.39 2.37
CA LEU A 10 30.68 0.05 3.74
C LEU A 10 31.06 1.51 3.97
N ILE A 11 32.26 1.92 3.55
CA ILE A 11 32.72 3.31 3.65
C ILE A 11 31.77 4.24 2.88
N ILE A 12 31.36 3.85 1.67
CA ILE A 12 30.41 4.64 0.86
C ILE A 12 29.09 4.80 1.63
N THR A 13 28.49 3.70 2.10
CA THR A 13 27.22 3.78 2.84
C THR A 13 27.31 4.62 4.11
N PHE A 14 28.44 4.56 4.81
CA PHE A 14 28.69 5.33 6.02
C PHE A 14 28.81 6.83 5.73
N ILE A 15 29.61 7.21 4.73
CA ILE A 15 29.76 8.60 4.31
C ILE A 15 28.42 9.15 3.80
N THR A 16 27.69 8.38 2.99
CA THR A 16 26.35 8.74 2.54
C THR A 16 25.39 8.97 3.71
N GLY A 17 25.41 8.11 4.73
CA GLY A 17 24.59 8.28 5.94
C GLY A 17 24.92 9.56 6.71
N ILE A 18 26.21 9.90 6.87
CA ILE A 18 26.62 11.15 7.51
C ILE A 18 26.15 12.35 6.70
N ILE A 19 26.34 12.33 5.38
CA ILE A 19 25.88 13.40 4.48
C ILE A 19 24.37 13.60 4.62
N MET A 20 23.59 12.53 4.74
CA MET A 20 22.14 12.62 4.93
C MET A 20 21.74 13.24 6.27
N ILE A 21 22.42 12.88 7.36
CA ILE A 21 22.19 13.50 8.67
C ILE A 21 22.49 15.00 8.58
N VAL A 22 23.61 15.38 7.98
CA VAL A 22 23.99 16.78 7.80
C VAL A 22 22.98 17.51 6.91
N ALA A 23 22.54 16.90 5.80
CA ALA A 23 21.53 17.45 4.89
C ALA A 23 20.18 17.71 5.58
N PHE A 24 19.74 16.79 6.42
CA PHE A 24 18.50 16.93 7.17
C PHE A 24 18.55 18.12 8.14
N PHE A 25 19.66 18.26 8.88
CA PHE A 25 19.84 19.27 9.91
C PHE A 25 20.42 20.61 9.43
N SER A 26 20.87 20.76 8.17
CA SER A 26 21.56 21.97 7.69
C SER A 26 20.71 23.23 7.62
N GLY A 27 19.39 23.13 7.76
CA GLY A 27 18.45 24.25 7.66
C GLY A 27 18.51 24.99 6.30
N PRO A 28 17.83 26.15 6.17
CA PRO A 28 17.82 26.94 4.94
C PRO A 28 19.15 27.63 4.62
N ALA A 29 20.08 27.71 5.58
CA ALA A 29 21.33 28.46 5.45
C ALA A 29 22.34 27.82 4.46
N LEU A 30 22.18 26.53 4.15
CA LEU A 30 23.04 25.79 3.21
C LEU A 30 22.18 25.14 2.10
N PRO A 31 21.79 25.90 1.06
CA PRO A 31 20.89 25.41 0.02
C PRO A 31 21.45 24.22 -0.77
N SER A 32 22.77 24.14 -0.96
CA SER A 32 23.42 23.03 -1.68
C SER A 32 23.36 21.69 -0.92
N VAL A 33 23.47 21.75 0.41
CA VAL A 33 23.42 20.57 1.29
C VAL A 33 21.96 20.15 1.52
N LYS A 34 21.05 21.11 1.62
CA LYS A 34 19.60 20.85 1.70
C LYS A 34 19.04 20.25 0.41
N ALA A 35 19.53 20.64 -0.76
CA ALA A 35 19.11 20.08 -2.06
C ALA A 35 19.37 18.57 -2.22
N LEU A 36 20.25 18.00 -1.39
CA LEU A 36 20.45 16.55 -1.35
C LEU A 36 19.20 15.82 -0.83
N GLU A 37 18.42 16.44 0.07
CA GLU A 37 17.19 15.86 0.60
C GLU A 37 16.16 15.59 -0.50
N ASP A 38 16.11 16.41 -1.55
CA ASP A 38 15.21 16.20 -2.69
C ASP A 38 15.77 15.23 -3.75
N THR A 39 17.10 15.07 -3.77
CA THR A 39 17.79 14.24 -4.76
C THR A 39 17.84 12.77 -4.31
N PHE A 40 18.11 12.50 -3.04
CA PHE A 40 18.25 11.14 -2.52
C PHE A 40 16.98 10.27 -2.64
N PRO A 41 15.76 10.77 -2.36
CA PRO A 41 14.53 10.03 -2.57
C PRO A 41 14.34 9.54 -4.01
N LYS A 42 14.82 10.31 -5.01
CA LYS A 42 14.79 9.89 -6.42
C LYS A 42 15.69 8.66 -6.65
N TRP A 43 16.88 8.63 -6.05
CA TRP A 43 17.76 7.45 -6.11
C TRP A 43 17.16 6.24 -5.40
N ILE A 44 16.55 6.44 -4.23
CA ILE A 44 15.86 5.38 -3.50
C ILE A 44 14.70 4.83 -4.34
N GLN A 45 13.92 5.69 -5.02
CA GLN A 45 12.85 5.28 -5.91
C GLN A 45 13.36 4.40 -7.06
N VAL A 46 14.50 4.76 -7.66
CA VAL A 46 15.17 3.93 -8.69
C VAL A 46 15.57 2.57 -8.11
N ILE A 47 16.17 2.53 -6.92
CA ILE A 47 16.54 1.26 -6.27
C ILE A 47 15.31 0.42 -5.93
N MET A 48 14.22 1.04 -5.46
CA MET A 48 12.96 0.36 -5.12
C MET A 48 12.29 -0.24 -6.35
N SER A 49 12.32 0.42 -7.50
CA SER A 49 11.76 -0.15 -8.74
C SER A 49 12.55 -1.39 -9.18
N PHE A 50 13.90 -1.35 -9.13
CA PHE A 50 14.73 -2.53 -9.39
C PHE A 50 14.53 -3.64 -8.35
N THR A 51 14.37 -3.28 -7.08
CA THR A 51 14.13 -4.24 -5.99
C THR A 51 12.80 -4.95 -6.17
N MET A 52 11.75 -4.23 -6.58
CA MET A 52 10.45 -4.82 -6.89
C MET A 52 10.55 -5.83 -8.03
N LEU A 53 11.31 -5.51 -9.08
CA LEU A 53 11.58 -6.44 -10.18
C LEU A 53 12.37 -7.68 -9.74
N LEU A 54 13.40 -7.49 -8.91
CA LEU A 54 14.18 -8.61 -8.38
C LEU A 54 13.33 -9.51 -7.47
N GLY A 55 12.44 -8.91 -6.66
CA GLY A 55 11.47 -9.63 -5.83
C GLY A 55 10.50 -10.46 -6.67
N ALA A 56 9.94 -9.87 -7.73
CA ALA A 56 9.10 -10.57 -8.70
C ALA A 56 9.84 -11.75 -9.36
N PHE A 57 11.07 -11.52 -9.84
CA PHE A 57 11.90 -12.56 -10.45
C PHE A 57 12.22 -13.69 -9.46
N SER A 58 12.57 -13.35 -8.23
CA SER A 58 12.86 -14.33 -7.16
C SER A 58 11.65 -15.22 -6.89
N LEU A 59 10.47 -14.62 -6.72
CA LEU A 59 9.22 -15.33 -6.48
C LEU A 59 8.86 -16.26 -7.65
N LEU A 60 8.99 -15.76 -8.89
CA LEU A 60 8.75 -16.58 -10.09
C LEU A 60 9.74 -17.73 -10.19
N ARG A 61 11.05 -17.46 -10.08
CA ARG A 61 12.10 -18.48 -10.18
C ARG A 61 11.89 -19.58 -9.14
N LEU A 62 11.59 -19.21 -7.89
CA LEU A 62 11.38 -20.18 -6.81
C LEU A 62 10.16 -21.07 -7.07
N ASN A 63 9.04 -20.51 -7.51
CA ASN A 63 7.82 -21.28 -7.77
C ASN A 63 7.91 -22.08 -9.08
N LEU A 64 8.53 -21.56 -10.13
CA LEU A 64 8.79 -22.29 -11.37
C LEU A 64 9.71 -23.49 -11.13
N ASN A 65 10.73 -23.34 -10.27
CA ASN A 65 11.58 -24.47 -9.87
C ASN A 65 10.80 -25.55 -9.10
N LYS A 66 9.86 -25.15 -8.22
CA LYS A 66 8.99 -26.11 -7.52
C LYS A 66 8.09 -26.89 -8.50
N ILE A 67 7.55 -26.20 -9.51
CA ILE A 67 6.72 -26.82 -10.58
C ILE A 67 7.57 -27.78 -11.42
N SER A 68 8.73 -27.33 -11.90
CA SER A 68 9.66 -28.12 -12.71
C SER A 68 10.13 -29.38 -11.98
N ARG A 69 10.45 -29.26 -10.69
CA ARG A 69 10.89 -30.39 -9.84
C ARG A 69 9.73 -31.20 -9.24
N LYS A 70 8.47 -30.87 -9.54
CA LYS A 70 7.26 -31.51 -8.98
C LYS A 70 7.32 -31.72 -7.47
N VAL A 71 7.79 -30.70 -6.74
CA VAL A 71 7.88 -30.74 -5.28
C VAL A 71 6.46 -30.86 -4.69
N GLU A 72 6.33 -31.45 -3.51
CA GLU A 72 5.04 -31.55 -2.81
C GLU A 72 4.35 -30.18 -2.72
N GLY A 73 3.08 -30.11 -3.12
CA GLY A 73 2.34 -28.84 -3.21
C GLY A 73 2.59 -28.01 -4.48
N TRP A 74 3.21 -28.57 -5.53
CA TRP A 74 3.47 -27.85 -6.81
C TRP A 74 2.22 -27.21 -7.45
N GLY A 75 1.03 -27.79 -7.22
CA GLY A 75 -0.24 -27.26 -7.72
C GLY A 75 -0.51 -25.83 -7.21
N TYR A 76 -0.19 -25.52 -5.96
CA TYR A 76 -0.33 -24.16 -5.42
C TYR A 76 0.65 -23.18 -6.06
N SER A 77 1.88 -23.63 -6.30
CA SER A 77 2.88 -22.84 -7.02
C SER A 77 2.44 -22.53 -8.45
N LEU A 78 1.76 -23.47 -9.14
CA LEU A 78 1.20 -23.22 -10.47
C LEU A 78 0.12 -22.13 -10.44
N THR A 79 -0.84 -22.23 -9.52
CA THR A 79 -1.89 -21.21 -9.35
C THR A 79 -1.30 -19.83 -9.07
N LEU A 80 -0.27 -19.76 -8.23
CA LEU A 80 0.43 -18.52 -7.91
C LEU A 80 1.12 -17.93 -9.15
N VAL A 81 1.83 -18.74 -9.95
CA VAL A 81 2.51 -18.26 -11.16
C VAL A 81 1.51 -17.76 -12.19
N ILE A 82 0.41 -18.47 -12.42
CA ILE A 82 -0.64 -18.05 -13.36
C ILE A 82 -1.27 -16.74 -12.88
N GLY A 83 -1.63 -16.63 -11.60
CA GLY A 83 -2.19 -15.42 -11.02
C GLY A 83 -1.23 -14.23 -11.11
N PHE A 84 0.05 -14.46 -10.81
CA PHE A 84 1.10 -13.44 -10.92
C PHE A 84 1.25 -12.94 -12.36
N VAL A 85 1.40 -13.85 -13.33
CA VAL A 85 1.58 -13.49 -14.75
C VAL A 85 0.35 -12.76 -15.27
N THR A 86 -0.84 -13.26 -15.00
CA THR A 86 -2.10 -12.62 -15.41
C THR A 86 -2.22 -11.20 -14.85
N MET A 87 -1.93 -11.00 -13.57
CA MET A 87 -2.01 -9.67 -12.97
C MET A 87 -0.92 -8.73 -13.45
N ALA A 88 0.30 -9.23 -13.64
CA ALA A 88 1.41 -8.43 -14.15
C ALA A 88 1.14 -7.96 -15.58
N THR A 89 0.61 -8.83 -16.45
CA THR A 89 0.28 -8.45 -17.83
C THR A 89 -0.87 -7.46 -17.89
N LEU A 90 -1.98 -7.72 -17.17
CA LEU A 90 -3.12 -6.80 -17.13
C LEU A 90 -2.75 -5.44 -16.55
N GLY A 91 -2.00 -5.42 -15.44
CA GLY A 91 -1.53 -4.19 -14.81
C GLY A 91 -0.61 -3.39 -15.73
N PHE A 92 0.32 -4.06 -16.42
CA PHE A 92 1.20 -3.43 -17.39
C PHE A 92 0.41 -2.84 -18.57
N MET A 93 -0.51 -3.59 -19.17
CA MET A 93 -1.35 -3.12 -20.28
C MET A 93 -2.23 -1.94 -19.88
N SER A 94 -2.87 -2.02 -18.72
CA SER A 94 -3.74 -0.97 -18.20
C SER A 94 -2.99 0.32 -17.87
N GLY A 95 -1.76 0.22 -17.34
CA GLY A 95 -0.92 1.36 -16.96
C GLY A 95 -0.10 1.96 -18.11
N SER A 96 0.29 1.16 -19.10
CA SER A 96 1.04 1.63 -20.28
C SER A 96 0.17 2.38 -21.30
N TRP A 97 -1.13 2.50 -21.03
CA TRP A 97 -2.12 3.08 -21.94
C TRP A 97 -1.80 4.47 -22.50
N PRO A 98 -1.35 5.45 -21.68
CA PRO A 98 -1.09 6.81 -22.17
C PRO A 98 0.01 6.87 -23.25
N MET A 99 0.79 5.80 -23.44
CA MET A 99 1.83 5.75 -24.46
C MET A 99 1.30 5.40 -25.86
N PHE A 100 0.18 4.68 -25.96
CA PHE A 100 -0.28 4.10 -27.22
C PHE A 100 -1.34 4.94 -27.93
N GLU A 101 -2.09 5.77 -27.21
CA GLU A 101 -3.14 6.63 -27.78
C GLU A 101 -2.78 8.10 -27.69
N ARG A 102 -1.96 8.56 -28.63
CA ARG A 102 -1.68 9.99 -28.81
C ARG A 102 -2.73 10.72 -29.65
N ASN A 103 -3.56 9.98 -30.40
CA ASN A 103 -4.53 10.57 -31.32
C ASN A 103 -5.95 10.26 -30.83
N ILE A 104 -6.48 11.12 -29.95
CA ILE A 104 -7.88 11.07 -29.56
C ILE A 104 -8.69 11.76 -30.66
N ASN A 105 -9.41 10.97 -31.45
CA ASN A 105 -10.27 11.54 -32.48
C ASN A 105 -11.55 12.10 -31.85
N VAL A 106 -11.90 13.32 -32.23
CA VAL A 106 -13.18 13.94 -31.87
C VAL A 106 -14.31 13.21 -32.59
N GLY A 107 -15.35 12.81 -31.87
CA GLY A 107 -16.49 12.06 -32.39
C GLY A 107 -16.45 10.54 -32.17
N ASP A 108 -15.30 9.98 -31.76
CA ASP A 108 -15.20 8.56 -31.41
C ASP A 108 -15.72 8.29 -29.98
N LYS A 109 -16.17 7.06 -29.74
CA LYS A 109 -16.68 6.60 -28.46
C LYS A 109 -15.56 6.09 -27.57
N TYR A 110 -15.46 6.65 -26.37
CA TYR A 110 -14.50 6.24 -25.35
C TYR A 110 -15.22 5.92 -24.04
N TYR A 111 -14.53 5.21 -23.16
CA TYR A 111 -14.96 4.98 -21.80
C TYR A 111 -14.20 5.93 -20.87
N LEU A 112 -14.91 6.79 -20.18
CA LEU A 112 -14.34 7.67 -19.18
C LEU A 112 -14.33 6.97 -17.83
N LEU A 113 -13.14 6.79 -17.26
CA LEU A 113 -12.97 6.30 -15.90
C LEU A 113 -13.38 7.36 -14.89
N ALA A 114 -14.13 6.97 -13.86
CA ALA A 114 -14.37 7.77 -12.67
C ALA A 114 -13.07 8.02 -11.91
N GLU A 115 -13.06 9.03 -11.03
CA GLU A 115 -11.88 9.40 -10.25
C GLU A 115 -11.36 8.25 -9.36
N ASN A 116 -12.28 7.42 -8.87
CA ASN A 116 -11.95 6.22 -8.10
C ASN A 116 -11.44 5.05 -8.98
N SER A 117 -11.32 5.26 -10.30
CA SER A 117 -10.97 4.26 -11.32
C SER A 117 -11.85 3.02 -11.32
N LEU A 118 -13.00 3.00 -10.63
CA LEU A 118 -13.80 1.79 -10.39
C LEU A 118 -14.98 1.64 -11.33
N SER A 119 -15.50 2.76 -11.81
CA SER A 119 -16.60 2.80 -12.76
C SER A 119 -16.14 3.48 -14.03
N ASP A 120 -16.58 2.94 -15.15
CA ASP A 120 -16.45 3.53 -16.47
C ASP A 120 -17.83 3.90 -16.99
N ARG A 121 -17.88 4.99 -17.76
CA ARG A 121 -19.09 5.40 -18.49
C ARG A 121 -18.75 5.63 -19.95
N ALA A 122 -19.65 5.29 -20.86
CA ALA A 122 -19.46 5.55 -22.28
C ALA A 122 -19.69 7.04 -22.57
N VAL A 123 -18.73 7.68 -23.23
CA VAL A 123 -18.73 9.12 -23.47
C VAL A 123 -18.17 9.40 -24.86
N THR A 124 -18.82 10.30 -25.59
CA THR A 124 -18.38 10.73 -26.92
C THR A 124 -17.56 12.01 -26.79
N VAL A 125 -16.38 12.05 -27.39
CA VAL A 125 -15.49 13.22 -27.33
C VAL A 125 -16.03 14.33 -28.23
N SER A 126 -16.34 15.50 -27.68
CA SER A 126 -16.88 16.65 -28.43
C SER A 126 -15.83 17.68 -28.82
N ALA A 127 -14.80 17.89 -27.99
CA ALA A 127 -13.67 18.75 -28.32
C ALA A 127 -12.43 18.31 -27.55
N SER A 128 -11.25 18.50 -28.14
CA SER A 128 -9.98 18.36 -27.42
C SER A 128 -9.34 19.75 -27.33
N SER A 129 -9.07 20.18 -26.11
CA SER A 129 -8.37 21.43 -25.81
C SER A 129 -7.08 21.11 -25.04
N THR A 130 -6.05 21.92 -25.21
CA THR A 130 -4.83 21.80 -24.41
C THR A 130 -4.93 22.77 -23.25
N ASP A 131 -4.74 22.29 -22.03
CA ASP A 131 -4.75 23.14 -20.83
C ASP A 131 -3.52 24.06 -20.79
N GLU A 132 -3.52 25.05 -19.91
CA GLU A 132 -2.41 26.02 -19.76
C GLU A 132 -1.06 25.34 -19.42
N GLU A 133 -1.11 24.11 -18.90
CA GLU A 133 0.05 23.27 -18.55
C GLU A 133 0.53 22.36 -19.70
N GLY A 134 -0.07 22.47 -20.90
CA GLY A 134 0.29 21.63 -22.06
C GLY A 134 -0.31 20.22 -22.05
N ASN A 135 -1.23 19.94 -21.11
CA ASN A 135 -1.90 18.64 -20.99
C ASN A 135 -3.14 18.58 -21.89
N LEU A 136 -3.36 17.45 -22.57
CA LEU A 136 -4.57 17.23 -23.36
C LEU A 136 -5.78 17.03 -22.44
N VAL A 137 -6.74 17.95 -22.52
CA VAL A 137 -8.04 17.89 -21.85
C VAL A 137 -9.11 17.68 -22.92
N VAL A 138 -10.11 16.88 -22.58
CA VAL A 138 -11.12 16.47 -23.52
C VAL A 138 -12.48 16.84 -22.93
N ASP A 139 -13.26 17.59 -23.71
CA ASP A 139 -14.65 17.87 -23.44
C ASP A 139 -15.45 16.65 -23.91
N VAL A 140 -16.17 16.02 -22.99
CA VAL A 140 -16.79 14.72 -23.24
C VAL A 140 -18.29 14.78 -22.92
N ILE A 141 -19.11 14.27 -23.83
CA ILE A 141 -20.58 14.22 -23.72
C ILE A 141 -21.01 12.79 -23.41
N ALA A 142 -21.68 12.57 -22.26
CA ALA A 142 -22.17 11.25 -21.88
C ALA A 142 -23.18 10.72 -22.90
N ASP A 143 -22.96 9.49 -23.39
CA ASP A 143 -23.99 8.79 -24.15
C ASP A 143 -25.18 8.51 -23.21
N PRO A 144 -26.43 8.72 -23.65
CA PRO A 144 -27.60 8.49 -22.80
C PRO A 144 -27.65 7.01 -22.38
N VAL A 145 -27.60 6.78 -21.07
CA VAL A 145 -27.72 5.46 -20.46
C VAL A 145 -29.12 4.92 -20.76
N ALA A 146 -29.22 3.70 -21.31
CA ALA A 146 -30.51 3.06 -21.59
C ALA A 146 -31.35 2.96 -20.31
N GLY A 147 -32.39 3.81 -20.20
CA GLY A 147 -33.32 3.83 -19.06
C GLY A 147 -33.26 5.05 -18.14
N GLN A 148 -32.40 6.05 -18.39
CA GLN A 148 -32.47 7.36 -17.72
C GLN A 148 -32.77 8.46 -18.73
N GLU A 149 -33.80 9.28 -18.44
CA GLU A 149 -34.11 10.47 -19.24
C GLU A 149 -32.84 11.33 -19.36
N ALA A 150 -32.61 11.84 -20.58
CA ALA A 150 -31.46 12.64 -20.96
C ALA A 150 -31.36 13.88 -20.07
N THR A 151 -30.74 13.70 -18.91
CA THR A 151 -30.31 14.80 -18.06
C THR A 151 -29.34 15.59 -18.92
N GLU A 152 -29.60 16.90 -19.00
CA GLU A 152 -28.85 17.94 -19.70
C GLU A 152 -27.45 17.49 -20.14
N LYS A 153 -27.10 17.65 -21.43
CA LYS A 153 -25.80 17.28 -21.99
C LYS A 153 -24.68 18.07 -21.30
N LEU A 154 -24.32 17.66 -20.09
CA LEU A 154 -23.27 18.26 -19.29
C LEU A 154 -21.95 17.86 -19.96
N VAL A 155 -21.31 18.85 -20.56
CA VAL A 155 -19.95 18.72 -21.08
C VAL A 155 -19.03 18.65 -19.87
N GLU A 156 -18.53 17.46 -19.55
CA GLU A 156 -17.55 17.28 -18.48
C GLU A 156 -16.14 17.37 -19.07
N ARG A 157 -15.32 18.27 -18.50
CA ARG A 157 -13.89 18.36 -18.81
C ARG A 157 -13.16 17.26 -18.07
N ALA A 158 -12.60 16.32 -18.82
CA ALA A 158 -11.78 15.26 -18.26
C ALA A 158 -10.40 15.22 -18.91
N PRO A 159 -9.34 14.92 -18.15
CA PRO A 159 -8.01 14.76 -18.71
C PRO A 159 -7.96 13.52 -19.62
N ALA A 160 -7.22 13.63 -20.72
CA ALA A 160 -7.11 12.59 -21.75
C ALA A 160 -6.72 11.21 -21.21
N TYR A 161 -5.90 11.13 -20.16
CA TYR A 161 -5.45 9.86 -19.59
C TYR A 161 -6.58 9.03 -18.93
N ARG A 162 -7.72 9.64 -18.61
CA ARG A 162 -8.89 8.94 -18.04
C ARG A 162 -9.76 8.30 -19.12
N LEU A 163 -9.55 8.65 -20.39
CA LEU A 163 -10.24 8.04 -21.51
C LEU A 163 -9.55 6.73 -21.89
N LYS A 164 -10.33 5.67 -21.99
CA LYS A 164 -9.91 4.36 -22.46
C LYS A 164 -10.76 3.94 -23.64
N THR A 165 -10.16 3.22 -24.59
CA THR A 165 -10.92 2.55 -25.64
C THR A 165 -11.75 1.41 -25.06
N PRO A 166 -12.74 0.90 -25.80
CA PRO A 166 -13.53 -0.26 -25.38
C PRO A 166 -12.67 -1.45 -24.95
N PHE A 167 -11.60 -1.76 -25.68
CA PHE A 167 -10.69 -2.84 -25.33
C PHE A 167 -9.97 -2.57 -24.01
N MET A 168 -9.44 -1.36 -23.80
CA MET A 168 -8.72 -1.05 -22.56
C MET A 168 -9.61 -0.84 -21.36
N ALA A 169 -10.84 -0.36 -21.57
CA ALA A 169 -11.87 -0.36 -20.55
C ALA A 169 -12.12 -1.78 -20.07
N TRP A 170 -12.32 -2.72 -21.00
CA TRP A 170 -12.46 -4.14 -20.68
C TRP A 170 -11.25 -4.73 -19.93
N VAL A 171 -10.02 -4.46 -20.37
CA VAL A 171 -8.79 -4.90 -19.66
C VAL A 171 -8.76 -4.35 -18.23
N ASN A 172 -9.12 -3.08 -18.05
CA ASN A 172 -9.14 -2.43 -16.75
C ASN A 172 -10.23 -3.02 -15.84
N SER A 173 -11.46 -3.21 -16.34
CA SER A 173 -12.54 -3.85 -15.59
C SER A 173 -12.17 -5.28 -15.18
N PHE A 174 -11.55 -6.06 -16.08
CA PHE A 174 -11.10 -7.41 -15.77
C PHE A 174 -10.01 -7.43 -14.68
N GLN A 175 -9.02 -6.54 -14.80
CA GLN A 175 -8.00 -6.34 -13.76
C GLN A 175 -8.64 -6.01 -12.40
N GLN A 176 -9.64 -5.12 -12.39
CA GLN A 176 -10.33 -4.73 -11.16
C GLN A 176 -11.14 -5.85 -10.54
N VAL A 177 -11.85 -6.66 -11.34
CA VAL A 177 -12.59 -7.81 -10.83
C VAL A 177 -11.65 -8.80 -10.16
N LEU A 178 -10.51 -9.10 -10.80
CA LEU A 178 -9.50 -9.96 -10.19
C LEU A 178 -8.91 -9.33 -8.93
N PHE A 179 -8.65 -8.02 -8.93
CA PHE A 179 -8.04 -7.34 -7.80
C PHE A 179 -9.04 -7.25 -6.65
N GLN A 180 -10.18 -6.60 -6.84
CA GLN A 180 -11.16 -6.44 -5.77
C GLN A 180 -11.80 -7.76 -5.34
N GLY A 181 -12.13 -8.64 -6.27
CA GLY A 181 -12.76 -9.92 -5.95
C GLY A 181 -11.79 -10.86 -5.24
N VAL A 182 -10.69 -11.22 -5.92
CA VAL A 182 -9.77 -12.25 -5.42
C VAL A 182 -8.89 -11.72 -4.31
N PHE A 183 -8.26 -10.55 -4.48
CA PHE A 183 -7.32 -10.03 -3.47
C PHE A 183 -8.04 -9.61 -2.19
N LYS A 184 -9.18 -8.90 -2.24
CA LYS A 184 -9.89 -8.53 -1.00
C LYS A 184 -10.45 -9.77 -0.28
N ALA A 185 -10.99 -10.75 -1.00
CA ALA A 185 -11.47 -11.99 -0.39
C ALA A 185 -10.31 -12.77 0.26
N ALA A 186 -9.18 -12.92 -0.42
CA ALA A 186 -8.00 -13.57 0.13
C ALA A 186 -7.41 -12.83 1.33
N GLN A 187 -7.39 -11.49 1.31
CA GLN A 187 -7.01 -10.71 2.49
C GLN A 187 -7.98 -10.95 3.65
N ALA A 188 -9.29 -10.97 3.39
CA ALA A 188 -10.29 -11.22 4.42
C ALA A 188 -10.13 -12.61 5.06
N THR A 189 -9.79 -13.66 4.29
CA THR A 189 -9.51 -14.98 4.86
C THR A 189 -8.24 -14.98 5.70
N MET A 190 -7.17 -14.31 5.25
CA MET A 190 -5.95 -14.14 6.05
C MET A 190 -6.19 -13.37 7.34
N PHE A 191 -6.97 -12.27 7.29
CA PHE A 191 -7.34 -11.51 8.48
C PHE A 191 -8.25 -12.29 9.42
N SER A 192 -9.18 -13.09 8.90
CA SER A 192 -10.05 -13.96 9.70
C SER A 192 -9.23 -15.02 10.44
N LEU A 193 -8.30 -15.69 9.75
CA LEU A 193 -7.38 -16.64 10.36
C LEU A 193 -6.48 -15.97 11.40
N LEU A 194 -5.91 -14.81 11.06
CA LEU A 194 -5.09 -14.03 12.00
C LEU A 194 -5.89 -13.66 13.25
N ALA A 195 -7.11 -13.15 13.09
CA ALA A 195 -7.98 -12.78 14.21
C ALA A 195 -8.30 -14.00 15.09
N PHE A 196 -8.64 -15.13 14.48
CA PHE A 196 -8.89 -16.38 15.21
C PHE A 196 -7.65 -16.85 15.98
N PHE A 197 -6.48 -16.90 15.34
CA PHE A 197 -5.25 -17.35 16.00
C PHE A 197 -4.77 -16.37 17.07
N VAL A 198 -4.84 -15.06 16.82
CA VAL A 198 -4.50 -14.04 17.82
C VAL A 198 -5.46 -14.14 19.01
N ALA A 199 -6.77 -14.26 18.78
CA ALA A 199 -7.75 -14.42 19.85
C ALA A 199 -7.50 -15.73 20.64
N SER A 200 -7.25 -16.84 19.96
CA SER A 200 -6.97 -18.14 20.59
C SER A 200 -5.67 -18.13 21.40
N ALA A 201 -4.59 -17.61 20.82
CA ALA A 201 -3.30 -17.49 21.48
C ALA A 201 -3.36 -16.52 22.66
N SER A 202 -4.05 -15.39 22.49
CA SER A 202 -4.29 -14.40 23.55
C SER A 202 -5.12 -15.01 24.68
N PHE A 203 -6.24 -15.67 24.38
CA PHE A 203 -7.08 -16.33 25.39
C PHE A 203 -6.29 -17.37 26.20
N ARG A 204 -5.43 -18.15 25.53
CA ARG A 204 -4.54 -19.11 26.19
C ARG A 204 -3.43 -18.43 27.01
N ALA A 205 -2.83 -17.35 26.51
CA ALA A 205 -1.80 -16.58 27.21
C ALA A 205 -2.35 -15.75 28.38
N PHE A 206 -3.63 -15.36 28.32
CA PHE A 206 -4.35 -14.59 29.32
C PHE A 206 -5.16 -15.44 30.29
N ARG A 207 -5.09 -16.78 30.21
CA ARG A 207 -5.61 -17.70 31.23
C ARG A 207 -4.71 -17.64 32.49
N VAL A 208 -4.75 -16.45 33.11
CA VAL A 208 -4.29 -16.01 34.43
C VAL A 208 -2.79 -16.19 34.72
N LYS A 209 -2.10 -15.06 34.96
CA LYS A 209 -1.08 -14.98 36.01
C LYS A 209 -0.73 -13.58 36.56
N SER A 210 -1.28 -12.47 36.04
CA SER A 210 -0.94 -11.13 36.55
C SER A 210 -2.09 -10.11 36.42
N LYS A 211 -2.15 -9.12 37.33
CA LYS A 211 -3.17 -8.06 37.34
C LYS A 211 -3.02 -7.12 36.15
N GLU A 212 -1.79 -6.97 35.65
CA GLU A 212 -1.40 -6.11 34.54
C GLU A 212 -1.95 -6.64 33.20
N ALA A 213 -1.91 -7.96 32.99
CA ALA A 213 -2.44 -8.59 31.79
C ALA A 213 -3.98 -8.43 31.68
N GLY A 214 -4.68 -8.46 32.82
CA GLY A 214 -6.12 -8.20 32.87
C GLY A 214 -6.49 -6.76 32.50
N LEU A 215 -5.69 -5.78 32.96
CA LEU A 215 -5.89 -4.38 32.60
C LEU A 215 -5.69 -4.15 31.10
N LEU A 216 -4.64 -4.72 30.52
CA LEU A 216 -4.37 -4.64 29.08
C LEU A 216 -5.48 -5.28 28.25
N MET A 217 -6.01 -6.43 28.69
CA MET A 217 -7.13 -7.11 28.04
C MET A 217 -8.41 -6.27 28.08
N GLY A 218 -8.72 -5.67 29.24
CA GLY A 218 -9.86 -4.76 29.38
C GLY A 218 -9.74 -3.53 28.47
N ALA A 219 -8.56 -2.91 28.43
CA ALA A 219 -8.29 -1.79 27.55
C ALA A 219 -8.44 -2.18 26.06
N ALA A 220 -7.88 -3.32 25.65
CA ALA A 220 -8.01 -3.82 24.28
C ALA A 220 -9.46 -4.11 23.89
N PHE A 221 -10.26 -4.68 24.80
CA PHE A 221 -11.67 -4.97 24.57
C PHE A 221 -12.49 -3.69 24.37
N ILE A 222 -12.26 -2.66 25.20
CA ILE A 222 -12.92 -1.35 25.06
C ILE A 222 -12.57 -0.68 23.72
N VAL A 223 -11.28 -0.70 23.35
CA VAL A 223 -10.82 -0.16 22.05
C VAL A 223 -11.43 -0.93 20.87
N MET A 224 -11.53 -2.26 20.97
CA MET A 224 -12.18 -3.07 19.94
C MET A 224 -13.67 -2.73 19.81
N LEU A 225 -14.39 -2.59 20.93
CA LEU A 225 -15.81 -2.19 20.94
C LEU A 225 -16.04 -0.83 20.28
N GLY A 226 -15.18 0.16 20.54
CA GLY A 226 -15.29 1.48 19.92
C GLY A 226 -14.94 1.53 18.42
N ASN A 227 -14.37 0.47 17.84
CA ASN A 227 -14.05 0.39 16.41
C ASN A 227 -15.14 -0.30 15.58
N VAL A 228 -16.03 -1.05 16.21
CA VAL A 228 -17.13 -1.74 15.52
C VAL A 228 -18.33 -0.79 15.42
N PRO A 229 -19.07 -0.75 14.29
CA PRO A 229 -20.27 0.08 14.14
C PRO A 229 -21.32 -0.11 15.26
N ILE A 230 -21.34 -1.29 15.88
CA ILE A 230 -22.18 -1.65 17.03
C ILE A 230 -21.81 -0.85 18.29
N GLY A 231 -20.56 -0.39 18.45
CA GLY A 231 -20.12 0.42 19.58
C GLY A 231 -20.95 1.69 19.76
N ASN A 232 -21.33 2.34 18.66
CA ASN A 232 -22.21 3.52 18.68
C ASN A 232 -23.64 3.18 19.12
N LEU A 233 -24.13 1.97 18.79
CA LEU A 233 -25.44 1.49 19.23
C LEU A 233 -25.43 1.20 20.74
N VAL A 234 -24.33 0.64 21.25
CA VAL A 234 -24.13 0.39 22.68
C VAL A 234 -24.00 1.70 23.45
N SER A 235 -23.22 2.68 22.98
CA SER A 235 -23.15 4.02 23.58
C SER A 235 -24.54 4.68 23.63
N ARG A 236 -25.32 4.58 22.54
CA ARG A 236 -26.70 5.11 22.52
C ARG A 236 -27.63 4.39 23.49
N LEU A 237 -27.55 3.07 23.61
CA LEU A 237 -28.35 2.31 24.57
C LEU A 237 -27.97 2.66 26.02
N LEU A 238 -26.67 2.84 26.28
CA LEU A 238 -26.14 3.19 27.60
C LEU A 238 -26.52 4.62 28.00
N SER A 239 -26.61 5.55 27.03
CA SER A 239 -27.07 6.93 27.24
C SER A 239 -28.49 7.06 27.78
N TYR A 240 -29.32 6.01 27.64
CA TYR A 240 -30.68 5.97 28.20
C TYR A 240 -30.71 5.74 29.72
N ILE A 241 -29.58 5.35 30.34
CA ILE A 241 -29.48 5.14 31.79
C ILE A 241 -29.15 6.49 32.47
N PRO A 242 -30.06 7.07 33.27
CA PRO A 242 -29.95 8.46 33.75
C PRO A 242 -28.78 8.77 34.70
N PHE A 243 -28.02 7.77 35.14
CA PHE A 243 -26.91 7.95 36.09
C PHE A 243 -25.52 7.64 35.52
N ILE A 244 -25.43 6.84 34.45
CA ILE A 244 -24.18 6.29 33.91
C ILE A 244 -23.98 6.70 32.44
N GLY A 245 -25.08 6.96 31.73
CA GLY A 245 -25.11 7.15 30.28
C GLY A 245 -24.40 8.38 29.72
N PRO A 246 -24.48 9.58 30.33
CA PRO A 246 -23.87 10.79 29.74
C PRO A 246 -22.34 10.85 29.86
N SER A 247 -21.75 10.10 30.80
CA SER A 247 -20.33 10.22 31.16
C SER A 247 -19.44 9.12 30.59
N LEU A 248 -20.04 8.02 30.11
CA LEU A 248 -19.33 6.84 29.59
C LEU A 248 -19.59 6.68 28.09
N ASP A 249 -18.94 7.52 27.29
CA ASP A 249 -18.89 7.31 25.85
C ASP A 249 -17.69 6.42 25.49
N ILE A 250 -17.99 5.21 25.01
CA ILE A 250 -17.00 4.24 24.56
C ILE A 250 -16.14 4.84 23.43
N ALA A 251 -16.69 5.77 22.64
CA ALA A 251 -15.96 6.47 21.59
C ALA A 251 -14.85 7.39 22.15
N LEU A 252 -15.14 8.18 23.21
CA LEU A 252 -14.16 9.07 23.84
C LEU A 252 -13.03 8.31 24.52
N ILE A 253 -13.36 7.19 25.18
CA ILE A 253 -12.35 6.33 25.82
C ILE A 253 -11.43 5.72 24.77
N LYS A 254 -12.00 5.22 23.67
CA LYS A 254 -11.20 4.74 22.52
C LYS A 254 -10.30 5.85 21.99
N GLU A 255 -10.84 7.04 21.75
CA GLU A 255 -10.08 8.17 21.20
C GLU A 255 -8.91 8.53 22.11
N TRP A 256 -9.13 8.59 23.43
CA TRP A 256 -8.05 8.84 24.40
C TRP A 256 -6.98 7.73 24.38
N ILE A 257 -7.37 6.45 24.35
CA ILE A 257 -6.42 5.31 24.29
C ILE A 257 -5.61 5.33 22.98
N LEU A 258 -6.23 5.72 21.87
CA LEU A 258 -5.54 5.82 20.58
C LEU A 258 -4.65 7.06 20.50
N ALA A 259 -5.10 8.20 21.03
CA ALA A 259 -4.42 9.48 20.92
C ALA A 259 -3.15 9.55 21.76
N TYR A 260 -3.19 9.10 23.02
CA TYR A 260 -2.03 9.24 23.93
C TYR A 260 -1.24 7.94 24.11
N PRO A 261 -1.75 6.88 24.76
CA PRO A 261 -0.94 5.68 25.01
C PRO A 261 -0.50 4.94 23.74
N SER A 262 -1.40 4.76 22.77
CA SER A 262 -1.06 4.07 21.51
C SER A 262 -0.04 4.87 20.71
N SER A 263 -0.20 6.19 20.58
CA SER A 263 0.77 7.07 19.90
C SER A 263 2.16 7.04 20.56
N ALA A 264 2.20 7.09 21.90
CA ALA A 264 3.44 6.97 22.66
C ALA A 264 4.12 5.60 22.43
N ALA A 265 3.34 4.52 22.44
CA ALA A 265 3.84 3.17 22.18
C ALA A 265 4.38 3.01 20.75
N GLN A 266 3.67 3.52 19.74
CA GLN A 266 4.12 3.52 18.35
C GLN A 266 5.45 4.27 18.19
N SER A 267 5.58 5.43 18.84
CA SER A 267 6.82 6.21 18.84
C SER A 267 7.98 5.43 19.46
N ALA A 268 7.75 4.78 20.61
CA ALA A 268 8.77 3.95 21.26
C ALA A 268 9.19 2.75 20.40
N ILE A 269 8.23 2.06 19.77
CA ILE A 269 8.51 0.92 18.87
C ILE A 269 9.31 1.38 17.66
N LEU A 270 8.93 2.51 17.03
CA LEU A 270 9.61 3.02 15.86
C LEU A 270 11.06 3.39 16.19
N VAL A 271 11.29 4.16 17.26
CA VAL A 271 12.63 4.52 17.72
C VAL A 271 13.44 3.27 18.06
N GLY A 272 12.84 2.31 18.78
CA GLY A 272 13.48 1.04 19.11
C GLY A 272 13.87 0.22 17.87
N ALA A 273 12.99 0.14 16.87
CA ALA A 273 13.27 -0.54 15.61
C ALA A 273 14.43 0.12 14.85
N MET A 274 14.45 1.46 14.79
CA MET A 274 15.54 2.20 14.15
C MET A 274 16.87 1.98 14.85
N LEU A 275 16.89 2.03 16.18
CA LEU A 275 18.09 1.70 16.96
C LEU A 275 18.52 0.25 16.75
N GLY A 276 17.56 -0.68 16.62
CA GLY A 276 17.82 -2.07 16.26
C GLY A 276 18.48 -2.22 14.88
N TYR A 277 17.97 -1.53 13.87
CA TYR A 277 18.56 -1.50 12.53
C TYR A 277 19.98 -0.89 12.54
N ILE A 278 20.19 0.19 13.29
CA ILE A 278 21.52 0.79 13.48
C ILE A 278 22.46 -0.21 14.15
N SER A 279 22.01 -0.90 15.21
CA SER A 279 22.80 -1.91 15.91
C SER A 279 23.19 -3.08 15.00
N ALA A 280 22.24 -3.63 14.24
CA ALA A 280 22.51 -4.70 13.28
C ALA A 280 23.51 -4.24 12.19
N SER A 281 23.32 -3.04 11.64
CA SER A 281 24.23 -2.46 10.65
C SER A 281 25.64 -2.29 11.21
N MET A 282 25.75 -1.85 12.47
CA MET A 282 27.02 -1.66 13.16
C MET A 282 27.76 -2.98 13.37
N LYS A 283 27.05 -4.05 13.77
CA LYS A 283 27.64 -5.40 13.91
C LYS A 283 28.17 -5.95 12.59
N ILE A 284 27.49 -5.65 11.49
CA ILE A 284 27.93 -6.01 10.13
C ILE A 284 29.19 -5.22 9.76
N ILE A 285 29.21 -3.91 10.01
CA ILE A 285 30.37 -3.03 9.71
C ILE A 285 31.62 -3.49 10.44
N PHE A 286 31.50 -3.78 11.74
CA PHE A 286 32.62 -4.26 12.56
C PHE A 286 32.95 -5.74 12.33
N GLY A 287 32.24 -6.42 11.43
CA GLY A 287 32.49 -7.82 11.08
C GLY A 287 32.21 -8.81 12.22
N VAL A 288 31.50 -8.38 13.27
CA VAL A 288 31.09 -9.22 14.41
C VAL A 288 30.06 -10.24 13.94
N GLU A 289 29.14 -9.84 13.06
CA GLU A 289 28.26 -10.76 12.36
C GLU A 289 28.87 -11.14 11.01
N ARG A 290 29.30 -12.40 10.89
CA ARG A 290 29.65 -12.97 9.58
C ARG A 290 28.36 -13.08 8.77
N SER A 291 28.16 -12.13 7.87
CA SER A 291 27.09 -12.13 6.88
C SER A 291 26.93 -13.52 6.25
N HIS A 292 25.69 -14.03 6.21
CA HIS A 292 25.28 -15.26 5.52
C HIS A 292 25.45 -15.21 3.99
N LEU A 293 26.14 -14.19 3.46
CA LEU A 293 26.52 -14.08 2.05
C LEU A 293 27.73 -14.99 1.77
N GLY A 294 27.45 -16.28 1.64
CA GLY A 294 28.28 -17.24 0.91
C GLY A 294 29.69 -17.48 1.46
N GLY A 295 29.77 -18.17 2.59
CA GLY A 295 30.95 -18.98 2.91
C GLY A 295 30.57 -20.44 2.69
N GLU A 296 30.94 -20.98 1.54
CA GLU A 296 31.03 -22.44 1.36
C GLU A 296 31.96 -22.97 2.45
N GLY A 297 31.48 -24.01 3.16
CA GLY A 297 32.38 -25.01 3.70
C GLY A 297 32.94 -25.87 2.58
#